data_AF-A0A8B3XW01-F1
#
_entry.id   AF-A0A8B3XW01-F1
#
_cell.length_a   1.000
_cell.length_b   1.000
_cell.length_c   1.000
_cell.angle_alpha   90.00
_cell.angle_beta   90.00
_cell.angle_gamma   90.00
#
_symmetry.space_group_name_H-M   'P 1'
#
loop_
_entity.id
_entity.type
_entity.pdbx_description
1 polymer ?
#
loop_
_entity_poly.entity_id
_entity_poly.type
_entity_poly.pdbx_seq_one_letter_code
_entity_poly.pdbx_strand_id
1 'polypeptide(L)'
;MSIEKHTLALSAFSIPLESEDDIQFSFLNVIAETLKSSNPEGQVLLCIKIYEKIESFDSAHESARYSRPQLLVALGILSFVSGRDFTICDIIASHSSVVVEHVFFEQIETRCHLYGCDHSTDLKAICHTINSETSSQNTLLFSLLDRWRKAQHQLLESEGQGLFEDESILSFFHVLELLVGEYQTKQITEAERKISSFLIDLIGDTFKNRGSSLDEKVREKTRTMKDVLLGGDLLSVGSRINYMLEQQGLLDDRVQHLIRELIFARNSIAHGRQVFRESLIWPLPPYFMLHSNHFNLGIFIRVLTAKVIATHYQLELWSDEWNKTLLTLSPSIDIIKNFISCKSYAHLTTEQFCSGEVDSVTPSSIVEAYIKRKIKLSDVERSLEGHIENITIDKAMLGAGDSIYIMIFLADVENPELSEFCKTNIQKSYDGRTFDGSNIKDYLRFLEFYDIKPRWFREWIVGGMEYGLDKPGT
;
A
#
# COMPACT_ATOMS: atom_id res chain seq x y z
N MET A 1 49.41 8.93 -19.47
CA MET A 1 48.98 8.39 -18.16
C MET A 1 48.70 9.58 -17.25
N SER A 2 47.42 9.96 -17.09
CA SER A 2 47.02 10.95 -16.08
C SER A 2 47.11 10.25 -14.72
N ILE A 3 47.85 10.82 -13.77
CA ILE A 3 47.87 10.33 -12.40
C ILE A 3 46.63 10.94 -11.74
N GLU A 4 45.54 10.19 -11.69
CA GLU A 4 44.41 10.55 -10.83
C GLU A 4 44.88 10.48 -9.38
N LYS A 5 45.12 11.64 -8.78
CA LYS A 5 45.35 11.76 -7.35
C LYS A 5 44.01 11.99 -6.69
N HIS A 6 43.59 11.04 -5.87
CA HIS A 6 42.38 11.11 -5.06
C HIS A 6 42.72 11.41 -3.60
N THR A 7 41.87 12.17 -2.92
CA THR A 7 41.94 12.45 -1.48
C THR A 7 40.74 11.82 -0.80
N LEU A 8 40.91 11.22 0.38
CA LEU A 8 39.79 10.69 1.15
C LEU A 8 39.12 11.81 1.94
N ALA A 9 37.80 11.89 1.88
CA ALA A 9 37.00 12.87 2.60
C ALA A 9 35.85 12.19 3.36
N LEU A 10 35.45 12.80 4.46
CA LEU A 10 34.33 12.41 5.30
C LEU A 10 33.24 13.47 5.20
N SER A 11 32.01 13.04 4.99
CA SER A 11 30.79 13.83 5.22
C SER A 11 29.98 13.22 6.36
N ALA A 12 29.59 14.06 7.34
CA ALA A 12 28.80 13.66 8.49
C ALA A 12 27.49 14.45 8.54
N PHE A 13 26.38 13.77 8.78
CA PHE A 13 25.03 14.33 8.82
C PHE A 13 24.36 13.97 10.15
N SER A 14 23.71 14.93 10.80
CA SER A 14 23.04 14.75 12.09
C SER A 14 21.54 14.92 11.97
N ILE A 15 20.77 13.96 12.49
CA ILE A 15 19.30 13.92 12.44
C ILE A 15 18.78 13.72 13.88
N PRO A 16 17.76 14.48 14.32
CA PRO A 16 17.17 14.30 15.64
C PRO A 16 16.38 12.98 15.72
N LEU A 17 16.56 12.26 16.83
CA LEU A 17 15.83 11.05 17.17
C LEU A 17 15.05 11.23 18.49
N GLU A 18 14.13 10.30 18.75
CA GLU A 18 13.47 10.21 20.06
C GLU A 18 14.44 9.72 21.13
N SER A 19 14.16 10.01 22.40
CA SER A 19 15.09 9.73 23.52
C SER A 19 15.43 8.25 23.69
N GLU A 20 14.52 7.36 23.29
CA GLU A 20 14.63 5.91 23.43
C GLU A 20 15.24 5.22 22.21
N ASP A 21 15.36 5.93 21.08
CA ASP A 21 15.90 5.37 19.84
C ASP A 21 17.41 5.04 19.99
N ASP A 22 17.84 3.90 19.43
CA ASP A 22 19.24 3.49 19.33
C ASP A 22 19.51 2.79 18.00
N ILE A 23 20.27 3.45 17.14
CA ILE A 23 20.63 3.01 15.81
C ILE A 23 22.15 2.94 15.69
N GLN A 24 22.66 1.80 15.23
CA GLN A 24 24.06 1.59 14.88
C GLN A 24 24.14 0.61 13.71
N PHE A 25 24.73 0.99 12.57
CA PHE A 25 24.94 0.07 11.45
C PHE A 25 25.97 0.61 10.45
N SER A 26 26.53 -0.29 9.63
CA SER A 26 27.45 0.08 8.55
C SER A 26 27.20 -0.73 7.29
N PHE A 27 27.35 -0.09 6.14
CA PHE A 27 27.38 -0.75 4.83
C PHE A 27 28.28 0.04 3.89
N LEU A 28 29.01 -0.65 3.01
CA LEU A 28 29.96 -0.05 2.08
C LEU A 28 30.90 0.94 2.81
N ASN A 29 30.77 2.23 2.51
CA ASN A 29 31.53 3.35 3.06
C ASN A 29 30.72 4.23 4.02
N VAL A 30 29.60 3.73 4.53
CA VAL A 30 28.65 4.41 5.42
C VAL A 30 28.72 3.80 6.82
N ILE A 31 28.76 4.66 7.83
CA ILE A 31 28.64 4.31 9.25
C ILE A 31 27.56 5.21 9.84
N ALA A 32 26.55 4.62 10.47
CA ALA A 32 25.51 5.34 11.19
C ALA A 32 25.55 4.93 12.67
N GLU A 33 25.50 5.91 13.56
CA GLU A 33 25.55 5.70 15.00
C GLU A 33 24.73 6.74 15.77
N THR A 34 24.17 6.34 16.89
CA THR A 34 23.42 7.22 17.77
C THR A 34 24.35 7.87 18.78
N LEU A 35 24.32 9.20 18.83
CA LEU A 35 25.07 10.03 19.76
C LEU A 35 24.11 10.62 20.81
N LYS A 36 24.36 10.28 22.08
CA LYS A 36 23.60 10.84 23.22
C LYS A 36 24.41 11.95 23.86
N SER A 37 23.85 13.16 23.90
CA SER A 37 24.49 14.30 24.56
C SER A 37 24.50 14.13 26.08
N SER A 38 25.60 14.50 26.74
CA SER A 38 25.78 14.42 28.20
C SER A 38 24.98 15.46 29.00
N ASN A 39 24.26 16.36 28.34
CA ASN A 39 23.51 17.44 28.98
C ASN A 39 22.11 16.99 29.46
N PRO A 40 21.53 17.63 30.50
CA PRO A 40 20.25 17.22 31.10
C PRO A 40 19.00 17.37 30.20
N GLU A 41 19.10 18.07 29.06
CA GLU A 41 18.07 18.11 28.00
C GLU A 41 18.42 17.16 26.83
N GLY A 42 19.27 16.16 27.07
CA GLY A 42 20.06 15.41 26.09
C GLY A 42 19.33 15.04 24.80
N GLN A 43 19.54 15.85 23.76
CA GLN A 43 19.11 15.54 22.41
C GLN A 43 19.83 14.28 21.92
N VAL A 44 19.05 13.29 21.47
CA VAL A 44 19.56 12.09 20.83
C VAL A 44 19.68 12.37 19.33
N LEU A 45 20.88 12.17 18.78
CA LEU A 45 21.17 12.44 17.38
C LEU A 45 21.63 11.17 16.68
N LEU A 46 21.05 10.87 15.53
CA LEU A 46 21.65 9.94 14.57
C LEU A 46 22.74 10.67 13.80
N CYS A 47 23.97 10.17 13.86
CA CYS A 47 25.08 10.63 13.05
C CYS A 47 25.36 9.64 11.91
N ILE A 48 25.19 10.06 10.67
CA ILE A 48 25.53 9.28 9.46
C ILE A 48 26.83 9.83 8.88
N LYS A 49 27.88 9.02 8.90
CA LYS A 49 29.23 9.30 8.39
C LYS A 49 29.46 8.55 7.09
N ILE A 50 29.93 9.24 6.06
CA ILE A 50 30.14 8.70 4.72
C ILE A 50 31.54 9.08 4.23
N TYR A 51 32.31 8.10 3.80
CA TYR A 51 33.71 8.25 3.42
C TYR A 51 33.89 8.11 1.91
N GLU A 52 34.28 9.17 1.22
CA GLU A 52 34.37 9.21 -0.24
C GLU A 52 35.74 9.62 -0.75
N LYS A 53 36.09 9.15 -1.94
CA LYS A 53 37.27 9.65 -2.67
C LYS A 53 36.86 10.85 -3.51
N ILE A 54 37.53 11.97 -3.28
CA ILE A 54 37.37 13.20 -4.07
C ILE A 54 38.63 13.46 -4.89
N GLU A 55 38.49 14.19 -5.99
CA GLU A 55 39.65 14.60 -6.77
C GLU A 55 40.58 15.47 -5.93
N SER A 56 41.90 15.35 -6.14
CA SER A 56 42.89 16.12 -5.36
C SER A 56 42.78 17.65 -5.50
N PHE A 57 42.08 18.15 -6.51
CA PHE A 57 41.80 19.57 -6.68
C PHE A 57 40.52 20.04 -5.98
N ASP A 58 39.68 19.11 -5.53
CA ASP A 58 38.42 19.42 -4.85
C ASP A 58 38.63 19.68 -3.35
N SER A 59 37.81 20.58 -2.81
CA SER A 59 37.77 20.83 -1.37
C SER A 59 36.98 19.75 -0.63
N ALA A 60 37.16 19.65 0.70
CA ALA A 60 36.38 18.72 1.52
C ALA A 60 34.86 18.87 1.34
N HIS A 61 34.37 20.08 1.04
CA HIS A 61 32.95 20.35 0.84
C HIS A 61 32.36 19.62 -0.38
N GLU A 62 33.16 19.36 -1.41
CA GLU A 62 32.71 18.59 -2.58
C GLU A 62 32.38 17.13 -2.22
N SER A 63 32.90 16.62 -1.09
CA SER A 63 32.52 15.28 -0.61
C SER A 63 31.03 15.15 -0.31
N ALA A 64 30.31 16.25 -0.04
CA ALA A 64 28.86 16.25 0.11
C ALA A 64 28.14 15.82 -1.18
N ARG A 65 28.70 16.18 -2.35
CA ARG A 65 28.17 15.79 -3.66
C ARG A 65 28.27 14.29 -3.87
N TYR A 66 29.42 13.70 -3.53
CA TYR A 66 29.70 12.28 -3.71
C TYR A 66 29.04 11.41 -2.65
N SER A 67 28.84 11.92 -1.44
CA SER A 67 28.19 11.21 -0.34
C SER A 67 26.66 11.23 -0.41
N ARG A 68 26.08 12.13 -1.19
CA ARG A 68 24.62 12.32 -1.28
C ARG A 68 23.85 11.04 -1.67
N PRO A 69 24.25 10.25 -2.68
CA PRO A 69 23.52 9.03 -3.01
C PRO A 69 23.50 8.02 -1.85
N GLN A 70 24.61 7.85 -1.16
CA GLN A 70 24.81 6.94 -0.04
C GLN A 70 24.01 7.39 1.18
N LEU A 71 23.91 8.70 1.40
CA LEU A 71 23.01 9.28 2.38
C LEU A 71 21.55 8.94 2.06
N LEU A 72 21.12 9.11 0.80
CA LEU A 72 19.76 8.75 0.40
C LEU A 72 19.47 7.26 0.58
N VAL A 73 20.46 6.39 0.31
CA VAL A 73 20.37 4.95 0.59
C VAL A 73 20.20 4.70 2.09
N ALA A 74 21.03 5.31 2.95
CA ALA A 74 20.93 5.15 4.40
C ALA A 74 19.55 5.56 4.92
N LEU A 75 19.05 6.72 4.48
CA LEU A 75 17.70 7.19 4.84
C LEU A 75 16.60 6.27 4.27
N GLY A 76 16.79 5.72 3.07
CA GLY A 76 15.90 4.74 2.45
C GLY A 76 15.79 3.46 3.28
N ILE A 77 16.93 2.92 3.73
CA ILE A 77 16.97 1.74 4.61
C ILE A 77 16.26 2.04 5.93
N LEU A 78 16.58 3.16 6.58
CA LEU A 78 15.96 3.53 7.84
C LEU A 78 14.44 3.72 7.71
N SER A 79 13.99 4.37 6.64
CA SER A 79 12.56 4.56 6.39
C SER A 79 11.85 3.23 6.14
N PHE A 80 12.47 2.34 5.37
CA PHE A 80 11.91 1.03 5.07
C PHE A 80 11.81 0.13 6.29
N VAL A 81 12.84 0.11 7.13
CA VAL A 81 12.90 -0.73 8.34
C VAL A 81 11.91 -0.27 9.41
N SER A 82 11.77 1.03 9.58
CA SER A 82 10.94 1.61 10.66
C SER A 82 9.53 2.00 10.25
N GLY A 83 9.28 2.14 8.95
CA GLY A 83 8.06 2.79 8.46
C GLY A 83 7.99 4.30 8.77
N ARG A 84 9.02 4.92 9.36
CA ARG A 84 9.11 6.37 9.56
C ARG A 84 9.61 7.03 8.28
N ASP A 85 9.16 8.25 8.01
CA ASP A 85 9.70 9.04 6.92
C ASP A 85 11.01 9.74 7.35
N PHE A 86 12.15 9.22 6.89
CA PHE A 86 13.45 9.88 7.06
C PHE A 86 13.82 10.63 5.78
N THR A 87 13.83 11.95 5.87
CA THR A 87 14.11 12.83 4.75
C THR A 87 15.40 13.61 4.95
N ILE A 88 15.76 14.32 3.91
CA ILE A 88 16.92 15.19 3.87
C ILE A 88 16.67 16.51 4.59
N CYS A 89 15.39 16.83 4.84
CA CYS A 89 14.94 18.02 5.55
C CYS A 89 15.11 17.86 7.07
N ASP A 90 15.22 16.62 7.54
CA ASP A 90 15.43 16.31 8.97
C ASP A 90 16.89 16.52 9.42
N ILE A 91 17.80 16.83 8.49
CA ILE A 91 19.22 17.05 8.80
C ILE A 91 19.38 18.44 9.42
N ILE A 92 19.74 18.48 10.70
CA ILE A 92 19.94 19.73 11.46
C ILE A 92 21.38 20.23 11.42
N ALA A 93 22.35 19.36 11.11
CA ALA A 93 23.75 19.71 11.00
C ALA A 93 24.48 18.81 10.00
N SER A 94 25.41 19.41 9.26
CA SER A 94 26.28 18.70 8.32
C SER A 94 27.71 19.23 8.38
N HIS A 95 28.71 18.35 8.30
CA HIS A 95 30.12 18.71 8.30
C HIS A 95 30.91 17.86 7.30
N SER A 96 31.91 18.45 6.65
CA SER A 96 32.80 17.75 5.73
C SER A 96 34.27 18.05 6.04
N SER A 97 35.12 17.01 6.00
CA SER A 97 36.56 17.14 6.29
C SER A 97 37.40 16.15 5.46
N VAL A 98 38.64 16.53 5.15
CA VAL A 98 39.64 15.60 4.59
C VAL A 98 40.11 14.64 5.69
N VAL A 99 40.22 13.36 5.35
CA VAL A 99 40.70 12.31 6.24
C VAL A 99 42.13 11.95 5.86
N VAL A 100 43.04 12.03 6.82
CA VAL A 100 44.49 11.84 6.59
C VAL A 100 44.92 10.37 6.73
N GLU A 101 44.11 9.55 7.41
CA GLU A 101 44.43 8.14 7.69
C GLU A 101 43.57 7.17 6.87
N HIS A 102 44.12 5.98 6.62
CA HIS A 102 43.35 4.85 6.10
C HIS A 102 42.31 4.43 7.14
N VAL A 103 41.05 4.75 6.86
CA VAL A 103 39.92 4.31 7.69
C VAL A 103 39.75 2.81 7.48
N PHE A 104 40.01 2.02 8.52
CA PHE A 104 39.58 0.63 8.57
C PHE A 104 38.10 0.59 8.91
N PHE A 105 37.28 0.11 7.97
CA PHE A 105 35.88 -0.16 8.23
C PHE A 105 35.79 -1.48 9.02
N GLU A 106 35.91 -1.39 10.35
CA GLU A 106 35.53 -2.52 11.19
C GLU A 106 34.02 -2.73 11.06
N GLN A 107 33.61 -3.99 10.89
CA GLN A 107 32.19 -4.33 10.94
C GLN A 107 31.67 -4.00 12.34
N ILE A 108 30.93 -2.91 12.44
CA ILE A 108 30.26 -2.54 13.68
C ILE A 108 29.06 -3.45 13.91
N GLU A 109 28.76 -3.69 15.19
CA GLU A 109 27.55 -4.40 15.56
C GLU A 109 26.33 -3.62 15.07
N THR A 110 25.40 -4.32 14.41
CA THR A 110 24.17 -3.72 13.92
C THR A 110 23.11 -3.73 15.02
N ARG A 111 22.61 -2.55 15.40
CA ARG A 111 21.50 -2.33 16.33
C ARG A 111 20.51 -1.34 15.75
N CYS A 112 19.21 -1.58 15.92
CA CYS A 112 18.16 -0.68 15.47
C CYS A 112 16.94 -0.81 16.37
N HIS A 113 16.87 0.03 17.40
CA HIS A 113 15.71 0.19 18.26
C HIS A 113 15.03 1.50 17.89
N LEU A 114 13.80 1.41 17.40
CA LEU A 114 12.99 2.55 16.99
C LEU A 114 11.58 2.37 17.53
N TYR A 115 11.06 3.38 18.23
CA TYR A 115 9.70 3.36 18.80
C TYR A 115 9.37 2.12 19.65
N GLY A 116 10.34 1.60 20.40
CA GLY A 116 10.18 0.42 21.24
C GLY A 116 10.17 -0.93 20.49
N CYS A 117 10.41 -0.92 19.17
CA CYS A 117 10.56 -2.12 18.35
C CYS A 117 12.04 -2.36 18.02
N ASP A 118 12.47 -3.62 18.07
CA ASP A 118 13.82 -4.03 17.65
C ASP A 118 13.79 -4.52 16.20
N HIS A 119 14.46 -3.77 15.33
CA HIS A 119 14.64 -4.07 13.91
C HIS A 119 16.07 -4.47 13.55
N SER A 120 16.92 -4.79 14.53
CA SER A 120 18.35 -5.06 14.33
C SER A 120 18.59 -6.22 13.36
N THR A 121 17.75 -7.26 13.41
CA THR A 121 17.87 -8.45 12.54
C THR A 121 17.65 -8.11 11.07
N ASP A 122 16.57 -7.40 10.74
CA ASP A 122 16.25 -7.01 9.37
C ASP A 122 17.27 -6.00 8.82
N LEU A 123 17.66 -5.01 9.64
CA LEU A 123 18.70 -4.05 9.25
C LEU A 123 20.02 -4.76 8.96
N LYS A 124 20.41 -5.72 9.79
CA LYS A 124 21.62 -6.52 9.59
C LYS A 124 21.55 -7.33 8.30
N ALA A 125 20.39 -7.93 7.99
CA ALA A 125 20.18 -8.66 6.75
C ALA A 125 20.33 -7.73 5.52
N ILE A 126 19.70 -6.56 5.54
CA ILE A 126 19.82 -5.56 4.47
C ILE A 126 21.28 -5.13 4.28
N CYS A 127 21.98 -4.78 5.36
CA CYS A 127 23.40 -4.39 5.30
C CYS A 127 24.28 -5.54 4.78
N HIS A 128 23.98 -6.78 5.17
CA HIS A 128 24.69 -7.95 4.66
C HIS A 128 24.48 -8.13 3.15
N THR A 129 23.23 -8.06 2.67
CA THR A 129 22.90 -8.10 1.24
C THR A 129 23.70 -7.06 0.48
N ILE A 130 23.67 -5.80 0.92
CA ILE A 130 24.41 -4.70 0.26
C ILE A 130 25.91 -4.96 0.17
N ASN A 131 26.50 -5.47 1.24
CA ASN A 131 27.95 -5.74 1.28
C ASN A 131 28.36 -6.99 0.50
N SER A 132 27.43 -7.92 0.27
CA SER A 132 27.68 -9.21 -0.40
C SER A 132 27.39 -9.18 -1.91
N GLU A 133 26.53 -8.28 -2.35
CA GLU A 133 26.05 -8.21 -3.73
C GLU A 133 26.92 -7.35 -4.65
N THR A 134 26.72 -7.55 -5.96
CA THR A 134 27.36 -6.71 -6.98
C THR A 134 26.75 -5.31 -7.02
N SER A 135 27.51 -4.32 -7.49
CA SER A 135 27.02 -2.95 -7.68
C SER A 135 25.72 -2.87 -8.51
N SER A 136 25.56 -3.75 -9.50
CA SER A 136 24.34 -3.84 -10.30
C SER A 136 23.12 -4.36 -9.53
N GLN A 137 23.28 -5.33 -8.63
CA GLN A 137 22.17 -5.86 -7.83
C GLN A 137 21.77 -4.87 -6.73
N ASN A 138 22.75 -4.21 -6.11
CA ASN A 138 22.53 -3.10 -5.19
C ASN A 138 21.78 -1.93 -5.85
N THR A 139 21.98 -1.71 -7.16
CA THR A 139 21.26 -0.65 -7.89
C THR A 139 19.74 -0.88 -7.88
N LEU A 140 19.27 -2.13 -7.98
CA LEU A 140 17.85 -2.45 -7.87
C LEU A 140 17.34 -2.14 -6.47
N LEU A 141 18.02 -2.65 -5.43
CA LEU A 141 17.64 -2.41 -4.03
C LEU A 141 17.53 -0.91 -3.74
N PHE A 142 18.55 -0.14 -4.09
CA PHE A 142 18.58 1.31 -3.86
C PHE A 142 17.45 2.03 -4.60
N SER A 143 17.17 1.61 -5.84
CA SER A 143 16.07 2.18 -6.64
C SER A 143 14.70 1.88 -6.03
N LEU A 144 14.51 0.67 -5.49
CA LEU A 144 13.27 0.26 -4.84
C LEU A 144 13.05 1.02 -3.53
N LEU A 145 14.05 1.08 -2.66
CA LEU A 145 13.97 1.79 -1.39
C LEU A 145 13.72 3.29 -1.59
N ASP A 146 14.40 3.93 -2.54
CA ASP A 146 14.20 5.36 -2.79
C ASP A 146 12.81 5.66 -3.38
N ARG A 147 12.34 4.86 -4.35
CA ARG A 147 10.99 5.03 -4.91
C ARG A 147 9.90 4.77 -3.88
N TRP A 148 10.05 3.72 -3.07
CA TRP A 148 9.09 3.40 -2.02
C TRP A 148 9.06 4.49 -0.95
N ARG A 149 10.23 4.97 -0.48
CA ARG A 149 10.31 6.09 0.48
C ARG A 149 9.70 7.37 -0.10
N LYS A 150 9.98 7.70 -1.36
CA LYS A 150 9.36 8.86 -2.02
C LYS A 150 7.83 8.72 -2.08
N ALA A 151 7.32 7.55 -2.45
CA ALA A 151 5.89 7.28 -2.52
C ALA A 151 5.24 7.41 -1.13
N GLN A 152 5.91 6.90 -0.09
CA GLN A 152 5.48 7.04 1.29
C GLN A 152 5.43 8.50 1.73
N HIS A 153 6.50 9.28 1.50
CA HIS A 153 6.53 10.70 1.83
C HIS A 153 5.37 11.45 1.17
N GLN A 154 5.14 11.21 -0.13
CA GLN A 154 4.02 11.79 -0.85
C GLN A 154 2.66 11.40 -0.26
N LEU A 155 2.49 10.13 0.12
CA LEU A 155 1.25 9.66 0.74
C LEU A 155 1.01 10.34 2.10
N LEU A 156 2.05 10.45 2.94
CA LEU A 156 1.97 11.10 4.26
C LEU A 156 1.65 12.59 4.14
N GLU A 157 2.33 13.31 3.24
CA GLU A 157 2.04 14.72 2.94
C GLU A 157 0.64 14.92 2.33
N SER A 158 0.05 13.85 1.79
CA SER A 158 -1.33 13.86 1.27
C SER A 158 -2.37 13.58 2.35
N GLU A 159 -1.99 13.14 3.55
CA GLU A 159 -2.97 12.78 4.58
C GLU A 159 -3.88 13.96 4.91
N GLY A 160 -5.18 13.68 4.90
CA GLY A 160 -6.22 14.70 4.92
C GLY A 160 -6.42 15.33 3.55
N GLN A 161 -5.44 16.07 3.02
CA GLN A 161 -5.67 17.04 1.94
C GLN A 161 -5.59 16.48 0.50
N GLY A 162 -5.12 15.23 0.31
CA GLY A 162 -5.03 14.59 -1.01
C GLY A 162 -4.03 15.25 -1.96
N LEU A 163 -2.99 15.91 -1.42
CA LEU A 163 -2.08 16.78 -2.19
C LEU A 163 -1.26 16.05 -3.27
N PHE A 164 -0.75 14.86 -2.96
CA PHE A 164 0.14 14.05 -3.80
C PHE A 164 -0.33 12.59 -3.92
N GLU A 165 -1.63 12.33 -3.75
CA GLU A 165 -2.14 10.97 -3.70
C GLU A 165 -1.93 10.24 -5.03
N ASP A 166 -2.15 10.93 -6.16
CA ASP A 166 -1.90 10.40 -7.50
C ASP A 166 -0.41 10.08 -7.72
N GLU A 167 0.48 10.99 -7.35
CA GLU A 167 1.92 10.80 -7.45
C GLU A 167 2.41 9.64 -6.57
N SER A 168 1.81 9.47 -5.39
CA SER A 168 2.11 8.35 -4.50
C SER A 168 1.71 7.02 -5.13
N ILE A 169 0.49 6.94 -5.69
CA ILE A 169 -0.03 5.74 -6.37
C ILE A 169 0.86 5.38 -7.56
N LEU A 170 1.22 6.36 -8.39
CA LEU A 170 2.13 6.15 -9.51
C LEU A 170 3.51 5.68 -9.04
N SER A 171 4.05 6.27 -7.97
CA SER A 171 5.37 5.91 -7.44
C SER A 171 5.38 4.50 -6.86
N PHE A 172 4.34 4.08 -6.14
CA PHE A 172 4.19 2.68 -5.71
C PHE A 172 4.00 1.72 -6.88
N PHE A 173 3.23 2.10 -7.91
CA PHE A 173 3.09 1.28 -9.12
C PHE A 173 4.45 1.03 -9.80
N HIS A 174 5.30 2.06 -9.86
CA HIS A 174 6.65 1.96 -10.39
C HIS A 174 7.56 1.02 -9.58
N VAL A 175 7.32 0.84 -8.28
CA VAL A 175 8.04 -0.17 -7.47
C VAL A 175 7.71 -1.57 -7.97
N LEU A 176 6.42 -1.86 -8.20
CA LEU A 176 5.97 -3.15 -8.75
C LEU A 176 6.52 -3.37 -10.16
N GLU A 177 6.49 -2.36 -11.02
CA GLU A 177 7.02 -2.48 -12.40
C GLU A 177 8.51 -2.80 -12.43
N LEU A 178 9.31 -2.20 -11.54
CA LEU A 178 10.74 -2.52 -11.43
C LEU A 178 10.95 -3.98 -11.03
N LEU A 179 10.27 -4.45 -9.98
CA LEU A 179 10.45 -5.82 -9.50
C LEU A 179 9.93 -6.86 -10.49
N VAL A 180 8.85 -6.57 -11.22
CA VAL A 180 8.35 -7.43 -12.29
C VAL A 180 9.44 -7.80 -13.30
N GLY A 181 10.39 -6.89 -13.56
CA GLY A 181 11.53 -7.15 -14.45
C GLY A 181 12.32 -8.40 -14.07
N GLU A 182 12.48 -8.69 -12.77
CA GLU A 182 13.22 -9.85 -12.26
C GLU A 182 12.47 -11.18 -12.48
N TYR A 183 11.15 -11.14 -12.69
CA TYR A 183 10.31 -12.33 -12.86
C TYR A 183 9.85 -12.56 -14.31
N GLN A 184 9.98 -11.54 -15.17
CA GLN A 184 9.46 -11.57 -16.54
C GLN A 184 10.05 -12.69 -17.39
N THR A 185 11.37 -12.88 -17.35
CA THR A 185 12.04 -13.96 -18.12
C THR A 185 11.55 -15.33 -17.70
N LYS A 186 11.31 -15.54 -16.40
CA LYS A 186 10.79 -16.80 -15.86
C LYS A 186 9.37 -17.05 -16.35
N GLN A 187 8.51 -16.04 -16.28
CA GLN A 187 7.12 -16.12 -16.78
C GLN A 187 7.07 -16.49 -18.26
N ILE A 188 7.84 -15.80 -19.09
CA ILE A 188 7.90 -16.04 -20.54
C ILE A 188 8.38 -17.47 -20.80
N THR A 189 9.49 -17.87 -20.19
CA THR A 189 10.05 -19.23 -20.35
C THR A 189 9.04 -20.31 -19.96
N GLU A 190 8.33 -20.13 -18.85
CA GLU A 190 7.33 -21.08 -18.39
C GLU A 190 6.13 -21.16 -19.34
N ALA A 191 5.65 -20.01 -19.82
CA ALA A 191 4.57 -19.95 -20.81
C ALA A 191 4.96 -20.63 -22.13
N GLU A 192 6.16 -20.37 -22.63
CA GLU A 192 6.69 -21.02 -23.85
C GLU A 192 6.77 -22.54 -23.70
N ARG A 193 7.20 -23.03 -22.53
CA ARG A 193 7.25 -24.46 -22.23
C ARG A 193 5.85 -25.08 -22.21
N LYS A 194 4.87 -24.42 -21.58
CA LYS A 194 3.46 -24.88 -21.51
C LYS A 194 2.84 -24.92 -22.91
N ILE A 195 3.05 -23.89 -23.73
CA ILE A 195 2.59 -23.84 -25.14
C ILE A 195 3.19 -24.99 -25.94
N SER A 196 4.51 -25.21 -25.83
CA SER A 196 5.20 -26.26 -26.58
C SER A 196 4.70 -27.66 -26.19
N SER A 197 4.51 -27.92 -24.90
CA SER A 197 3.95 -29.18 -24.41
C SER A 197 2.54 -29.42 -24.95
N PHE A 198 1.66 -28.42 -24.84
CA PHE A 198 0.30 -28.50 -25.36
C PHE A 198 0.28 -28.81 -26.87
N LEU A 199 1.14 -28.18 -27.66
CA LEU A 199 1.21 -28.42 -29.10
C LEU A 199 1.77 -29.80 -29.45
N ILE A 200 2.74 -30.31 -28.70
CA ILE A 200 3.24 -31.68 -28.87
C ILE A 200 2.11 -32.67 -28.62
N ASP A 201 1.36 -32.51 -27.53
CA ASP A 201 0.25 -33.42 -27.18
C ASP A 201 -0.88 -33.33 -28.21
N LEU A 202 -1.28 -32.12 -28.59
CA LEU A 202 -2.36 -31.92 -29.57
C LEU A 202 -1.98 -32.50 -30.95
N ILE A 203 -0.79 -32.17 -31.46
CA ILE A 203 -0.36 -32.56 -32.81
C ILE A 203 0.05 -34.03 -32.85
N GLY A 204 0.76 -34.50 -31.82
CA GLY A 204 1.21 -35.88 -31.69
C GLY A 204 0.09 -36.84 -31.33
N ASP A 205 -0.68 -36.55 -30.28
CA ASP A 205 -1.65 -37.50 -29.74
C ASP A 205 -3.05 -37.35 -30.33
N THR A 206 -3.48 -36.14 -30.69
CA THR A 206 -4.82 -35.97 -31.28
C THR A 206 -4.76 -36.10 -32.80
N PHE A 207 -3.86 -35.36 -33.45
CA PHE A 207 -3.72 -35.40 -34.91
C PHE A 207 -2.83 -36.53 -35.44
N LYS A 208 -2.18 -37.30 -34.55
CA LYS A 208 -1.38 -38.49 -34.87
C LYS A 208 -0.21 -38.23 -35.80
N ASN A 209 0.30 -37.00 -35.83
CA ASN A 209 1.54 -36.65 -36.54
C ASN A 209 2.76 -37.24 -35.82
N ARG A 210 3.78 -37.70 -36.57
CA ARG A 210 5.00 -38.32 -36.00
C ARG A 210 6.27 -37.88 -36.72
N GLY A 211 7.41 -38.06 -36.03
CA GLY A 211 8.74 -37.80 -36.58
C GLY A 211 8.93 -36.35 -37.02
N SER A 212 9.66 -36.13 -38.12
CA SER A 212 9.96 -34.78 -38.63
C SER A 212 8.71 -33.92 -38.91
N SER A 213 7.58 -34.53 -39.28
CA SER A 213 6.32 -33.82 -39.53
C SER A 213 5.68 -33.28 -38.23
N LEU A 214 5.90 -33.94 -37.09
CA LEU A 214 5.49 -33.44 -35.79
C LEU A 214 6.34 -32.21 -35.42
N ASP A 215 7.67 -32.35 -35.49
CA ASP A 215 8.61 -31.30 -35.09
C ASP A 215 8.48 -30.03 -35.94
N GLU A 216 8.21 -30.17 -37.24
CA GLU A 216 7.98 -29.04 -38.13
C GLU A 216 6.69 -28.30 -37.80
N LYS A 217 5.56 -29.01 -37.64
CA LYS A 217 4.27 -28.39 -37.29
C LYS A 217 4.27 -27.78 -35.89
N VAL A 218 4.90 -28.45 -34.92
CA VAL A 218 5.04 -27.90 -33.56
C VAL A 218 5.83 -26.60 -33.61
N ARG A 219 6.96 -26.53 -34.33
CA ARG A 219 7.74 -25.29 -34.45
C ARG A 219 6.97 -24.17 -35.13
N GLU A 220 6.31 -24.46 -36.24
CA GLU A 220 5.49 -23.47 -36.97
C GLU A 220 4.38 -22.90 -36.07
N LYS A 221 3.60 -23.78 -35.42
CA LYS A 221 2.47 -23.35 -34.58
C LYS A 221 2.91 -22.72 -33.27
N THR A 222 4.04 -23.15 -32.71
CA THR A 222 4.64 -22.51 -31.53
C THR A 222 4.98 -21.06 -31.84
N ARG A 223 5.58 -20.77 -33.00
CA ARG A 223 5.89 -19.39 -33.39
C ARG A 223 4.65 -18.52 -33.46
N THR A 224 3.59 -18.99 -34.14
CA THR A 224 2.32 -18.26 -34.22
C THR A 224 1.70 -18.03 -32.84
N MET A 225 1.68 -19.05 -31.97
CA MET A 225 1.14 -18.92 -30.61
C MET A 225 1.97 -17.97 -29.75
N LYS A 226 3.30 -17.99 -29.85
CA LYS A 226 4.17 -17.03 -29.15
C LYS A 226 3.85 -15.60 -29.58
N ASP A 227 3.76 -15.35 -30.88
CA ASP A 227 3.47 -14.00 -31.40
C ASP A 227 2.10 -13.48 -30.91
N VAL A 228 1.08 -14.34 -30.86
CA VAL A 228 -0.28 -13.96 -30.42
C VAL A 228 -0.39 -13.83 -28.90
N LEU A 229 0.15 -14.78 -28.14
CA LEU A 229 -0.07 -14.88 -26.69
C LEU A 229 0.96 -14.10 -25.88
N LEU A 230 2.21 -14.05 -26.32
CA LEU A 230 3.31 -13.38 -25.61
C LEU A 230 3.60 -11.99 -26.18
N GLY A 231 3.33 -11.79 -27.47
CA GLY A 231 3.44 -10.48 -28.14
C GLY A 231 2.17 -9.61 -28.04
N GLY A 232 1.05 -10.16 -27.53
CA GLY A 232 -0.24 -9.48 -27.43
C GLY A 232 -0.66 -9.11 -25.99
N ASP A 233 -1.94 -8.77 -25.82
CA ASP A 233 -2.51 -8.20 -24.58
C ASP A 233 -2.52 -9.15 -23.36
N LEU A 234 -2.30 -10.45 -23.57
CA LEU A 234 -2.32 -11.45 -22.50
C LEU A 234 -1.16 -11.31 -21.50
N LEU A 235 0.01 -10.81 -21.95
CA LEU A 235 1.13 -10.47 -21.09
C LEU A 235 1.03 -9.02 -20.56
N SER A 236 -0.18 -8.60 -20.19
CA SER A 236 -0.44 -7.27 -19.64
C SER A 236 0.39 -6.98 -18.38
N VAL A 237 0.48 -5.70 -18.00
CA VAL A 237 1.14 -5.30 -16.74
C VAL A 237 0.53 -6.02 -15.54
N GLY A 238 -0.80 -6.16 -15.48
CA GLY A 238 -1.46 -6.89 -14.40
C GLY A 238 -1.13 -8.38 -14.37
N SER A 239 -1.04 -9.03 -15.53
CA SER A 239 -0.62 -10.43 -15.63
C SER A 239 0.79 -10.64 -15.08
N ARG A 240 1.71 -9.72 -15.40
CA ARG A 240 3.10 -9.76 -14.93
C ARG A 240 3.21 -9.52 -13.42
N ILE A 241 2.48 -8.55 -12.89
CA ILE A 241 2.43 -8.28 -11.44
C ILE A 241 1.85 -9.50 -10.70
N ASN A 242 0.72 -10.05 -11.15
CA ASN A 242 0.11 -11.22 -10.52
C ASN A 242 1.06 -12.43 -10.53
N TYR A 243 1.75 -12.68 -11.63
CA TYR A 243 2.75 -13.76 -11.68
C TYR A 243 3.87 -13.55 -10.66
N MET A 244 4.43 -12.35 -10.56
CA MET A 244 5.44 -12.03 -9.54
C MET A 244 4.91 -12.31 -8.13
N LEU A 245 3.71 -11.84 -7.81
CA LEU A 245 3.09 -12.05 -6.50
C LEU A 245 2.84 -13.54 -6.23
N GLU A 246 2.45 -14.32 -7.24
CA GLU A 246 2.30 -15.78 -7.13
C GLU A 246 3.64 -16.45 -6.80
N GLN A 247 4.72 -16.04 -7.48
CA GLN A 247 6.08 -16.56 -7.20
C GLN A 247 6.58 -16.20 -5.80
N GLN A 248 6.06 -15.11 -5.21
CA GLN A 248 6.37 -14.67 -3.85
C GLN A 248 5.41 -15.26 -2.80
N GLY A 249 4.39 -16.01 -3.19
CA GLY A 249 3.37 -16.54 -2.27
C GLY A 249 2.43 -15.47 -1.70
N LEU A 250 2.30 -14.32 -2.36
CA LEU A 250 1.49 -13.17 -1.93
C LEU A 250 0.18 -13.03 -2.72
N LEU A 251 -0.08 -13.89 -3.71
CA LEU A 251 -1.27 -13.79 -4.55
C LEU A 251 -2.45 -14.59 -3.98
N ASP A 252 -3.52 -13.88 -3.62
CA ASP A 252 -4.87 -14.44 -3.42
C ASP A 252 -5.90 -13.64 -4.26
N ASP A 253 -7.17 -14.04 -4.22
CA ASP A 253 -8.23 -13.38 -4.98
C ASP A 253 -8.46 -11.91 -4.57
N ARG A 254 -8.23 -11.57 -3.29
CA ARG A 254 -8.36 -10.19 -2.77
C ARG A 254 -7.20 -9.32 -3.25
N VAL A 255 -5.98 -9.86 -3.24
CA VAL A 255 -4.79 -9.19 -3.76
C VAL A 255 -4.92 -9.00 -5.28
N GLN A 256 -5.43 -9.99 -6.01
CA GLN A 256 -5.76 -9.81 -7.43
C GLN A 256 -6.75 -8.67 -7.65
N HIS A 257 -7.78 -8.55 -6.81
CA HIS A 257 -8.73 -7.44 -6.88
C HIS A 257 -8.05 -6.09 -6.60
N LEU A 258 -7.21 -6.02 -5.57
CA LEU A 258 -6.43 -4.83 -5.21
C LEU A 258 -5.53 -4.37 -6.39
N ILE A 259 -4.83 -5.30 -7.06
CA ILE A 259 -4.01 -4.99 -8.23
C ILE A 259 -4.87 -4.47 -9.40
N ARG A 260 -6.08 -4.99 -9.60
CA ARG A 260 -7.00 -4.46 -10.63
C ARG A 260 -7.42 -3.02 -10.30
N GLU A 261 -7.76 -2.72 -9.05
CA GLU A 261 -8.09 -1.37 -8.60
C GLU A 261 -6.89 -0.42 -8.79
N LEU A 262 -5.68 -0.87 -8.46
CA LEU A 262 -4.45 -0.10 -8.67
C LEU A 262 -4.21 0.20 -10.16
N ILE A 263 -4.35 -0.79 -11.05
CA ILE A 263 -4.17 -0.59 -12.49
C ILE A 263 -5.23 0.37 -13.03
N PHE A 264 -6.47 0.25 -12.56
CA PHE A 264 -7.53 1.18 -12.92
C PHE A 264 -7.21 2.61 -12.47
N ALA A 265 -6.75 2.79 -11.24
CA ALA A 265 -6.32 4.08 -10.71
C ALA A 265 -5.17 4.68 -11.56
N ARG A 266 -4.11 3.90 -11.81
CA ARG A 266 -2.96 4.31 -12.63
C ARG A 266 -3.38 4.74 -14.04
N ASN A 267 -4.22 3.95 -14.72
CA ASN A 267 -4.67 4.28 -16.06
C ASN A 267 -5.56 5.54 -16.07
N SER A 268 -6.37 5.70 -15.03
CA SER A 268 -7.21 6.88 -14.85
C SER A 268 -6.39 8.17 -14.70
N ILE A 269 -5.28 8.11 -13.95
CA ILE A 269 -4.34 9.22 -13.82
C ILE A 269 -3.65 9.50 -15.16
N ALA A 270 -3.14 8.45 -15.82
CA ALA A 270 -2.40 8.59 -17.08
C ALA A 270 -3.23 9.17 -18.25
N HIS A 271 -4.53 8.90 -18.29
CA HIS A 271 -5.42 9.42 -19.33
C HIS A 271 -5.84 10.89 -19.13
N GLY A 272 -5.41 11.56 -18.04
CA GLY A 272 -5.63 12.99 -17.83
C GLY A 272 -7.11 13.36 -17.78
N ARG A 273 -7.80 12.96 -16.70
CA ARG A 273 -9.23 13.24 -16.52
C ARG A 273 -9.49 14.75 -16.42
N GLN A 274 -10.51 15.25 -17.11
CA GLN A 274 -11.08 16.57 -16.84
C GLN A 274 -11.86 16.48 -15.52
N VAL A 275 -11.34 17.10 -14.46
CA VAL A 275 -11.89 17.03 -13.09
C VAL A 275 -12.41 18.39 -12.64
N PHE A 276 -13.46 18.86 -13.29
CA PHE A 276 -14.30 19.87 -12.65
C PHE A 276 -15.30 19.14 -11.74
N ARG A 277 -15.33 19.52 -10.46
CA ARG A 277 -16.37 19.11 -9.53
C ARG A 277 -17.04 20.35 -8.96
N GLU A 278 -18.37 20.36 -8.96
CA GLU A 278 -19.16 21.45 -8.38
C GLU A 278 -19.03 21.51 -6.84
N SER A 279 -18.67 20.40 -6.22
CA SER A 279 -18.45 20.32 -4.77
C SER A 279 -17.26 19.42 -4.45
N LEU A 280 -16.52 19.82 -3.40
CA LEU A 280 -15.40 19.08 -2.82
C LEU A 280 -15.81 18.57 -1.43
N ILE A 281 -15.16 17.49 -0.99
CA ILE A 281 -15.38 16.90 0.32
C ILE A 281 -14.32 17.38 1.31
N TRP A 282 -14.67 17.49 2.59
CA TRP A 282 -13.73 17.85 3.65
C TRP A 282 -12.79 16.66 3.99
N PRO A 283 -11.50 16.93 4.29
CA PRO A 283 -10.86 18.24 4.23
C PRO A 283 -10.67 18.71 2.80
N LEU A 284 -10.84 20.02 2.59
CA LEU A 284 -10.84 20.59 1.25
C LEU A 284 -9.48 20.39 0.60
N PRO A 285 -9.41 19.72 -0.56
CA PRO A 285 -8.14 19.53 -1.23
C PRO A 285 -7.65 20.86 -1.80
N PRO A 286 -6.32 21.09 -1.80
CA PRO A 286 -5.71 22.32 -2.31
C PRO A 286 -5.84 22.45 -3.83
N TYR A 287 -6.07 21.31 -4.53
CA TYR A 287 -6.27 21.22 -5.97
C TYR A 287 -7.47 20.31 -6.30
N PHE A 288 -7.97 20.36 -7.53
CA PHE A 288 -8.97 19.38 -7.98
C PHE A 288 -8.35 17.99 -8.03
N MET A 289 -8.87 17.07 -7.23
CA MET A 289 -8.38 15.69 -7.19
C MET A 289 -8.71 14.95 -8.49
N LEU A 290 -7.70 14.35 -9.14
CA LEU A 290 -7.85 13.64 -10.41
C LEU A 290 -8.29 12.18 -10.22
N HIS A 291 -8.01 11.58 -9.07
CA HIS A 291 -8.40 10.20 -8.78
C HIS A 291 -9.91 10.02 -8.57
N SER A 292 -10.36 8.82 -8.93
CA SER A 292 -11.55 8.23 -8.34
C SER A 292 -11.20 7.88 -6.90
N ASN A 293 -12.00 8.29 -5.91
CA ASN A 293 -11.74 7.95 -4.51
C ASN A 293 -11.70 6.42 -4.31
N HIS A 294 -10.50 5.84 -4.39
CA HIS A 294 -10.27 4.44 -4.10
C HIS A 294 -10.03 4.33 -2.60
N PHE A 295 -11.04 3.86 -1.88
CA PHE A 295 -11.01 3.69 -0.43
C PHE A 295 -9.69 3.09 0.04
N ASN A 296 -8.92 3.88 0.80
CA ASN A 296 -7.66 3.48 1.43
C ASN A 296 -6.61 2.83 0.50
N LEU A 297 -6.71 3.02 -0.82
CA LEU A 297 -5.85 2.34 -1.79
C LEU A 297 -4.37 2.66 -1.56
N GLY A 298 -4.04 3.93 -1.28
CA GLY A 298 -2.67 4.35 -0.99
C GLY A 298 -2.07 3.59 0.21
N ILE A 299 -2.86 3.40 1.28
CA ILE A 299 -2.42 2.67 2.48
C ILE A 299 -2.17 1.20 2.16
N PHE A 300 -3.11 0.54 1.48
CA PHE A 300 -2.97 -0.87 1.11
C PHE A 300 -1.78 -1.11 0.20
N ILE A 301 -1.58 -0.24 -0.78
CA ILE A 301 -0.47 -0.36 -1.75
C ILE A 301 0.88 -0.01 -1.11
N ARG A 302 0.94 0.91 -0.15
CA ARG A 302 2.16 1.16 0.64
C ARG A 302 2.65 -0.11 1.32
N VAL A 303 1.75 -0.81 2.01
CA VAL A 303 2.09 -2.05 2.73
C VAL A 303 2.40 -3.19 1.75
N LEU A 304 1.60 -3.36 0.70
CA LEU A 304 1.86 -4.39 -0.32
C LEU A 304 3.24 -4.22 -0.96
N THR A 305 3.57 -3.01 -1.42
CA THR A 305 4.87 -2.76 -2.07
C THR A 305 6.04 -2.95 -1.11
N ALA A 306 5.88 -2.58 0.16
CA ALA A 306 6.88 -2.85 1.18
C ALA A 306 7.10 -4.36 1.38
N LYS A 307 6.00 -5.13 1.50
CA LYS A 307 6.04 -6.58 1.66
C LYS A 307 6.62 -7.29 0.44
N VAL A 308 6.33 -6.81 -0.77
CA VAL A 308 6.88 -7.32 -2.03
C VAL A 308 8.39 -7.10 -2.11
N ILE A 309 8.89 -5.94 -1.69
CA ILE A 309 10.34 -5.68 -1.57
C ILE A 309 10.95 -6.63 -0.53
N ALA A 310 10.38 -6.69 0.68
CA ALA A 310 10.87 -7.52 1.77
C ALA A 310 10.97 -8.99 1.35
N THR A 311 9.92 -9.53 0.74
CA THR A 311 9.86 -10.93 0.29
C THR A 311 10.88 -11.22 -0.82
N HIS A 312 11.11 -10.29 -1.74
CA HIS A 312 12.14 -10.43 -2.78
C HIS A 312 13.54 -10.59 -2.18
N TYR A 313 13.86 -9.82 -1.14
CA TYR A 313 15.13 -9.89 -0.42
C TYR A 313 15.14 -10.85 0.77
N GLN A 314 14.12 -11.72 0.90
CA GLN A 314 14.01 -12.74 1.96
C GLN A 314 14.04 -12.15 3.39
N LEU A 315 13.39 -10.99 3.56
CA LEU A 315 13.20 -10.32 4.84
C LEU A 315 11.81 -10.63 5.40
N GLU A 316 11.72 -10.76 6.73
CA GLU A 316 10.44 -10.99 7.43
C GLU A 316 9.68 -9.68 7.73
N LEU A 317 10.33 -8.54 7.48
CA LEU A 317 9.76 -7.21 7.65
C LEU A 317 8.40 -7.05 6.93
N TRP A 318 7.52 -6.22 7.51
CA TRP A 318 6.17 -5.91 7.02
C TRP A 318 5.17 -7.08 7.02
N SER A 319 5.52 -8.25 7.57
CA SER A 319 4.62 -9.40 7.61
C SER A 319 3.37 -9.13 8.47
N ASP A 320 3.54 -8.51 9.64
CA ASP A 320 2.43 -8.25 10.56
C ASP A 320 1.48 -7.17 10.01
N GLU A 321 2.03 -6.10 9.45
CA GLU A 321 1.28 -5.04 8.77
C GLU A 321 0.54 -5.61 7.55
N TRP A 322 1.18 -6.50 6.79
CA TRP A 322 0.57 -7.14 5.64
C TRP A 322 -0.58 -8.06 6.05
N ASN A 323 -0.40 -8.87 7.10
CA ASN A 323 -1.46 -9.73 7.62
C ASN A 323 -2.67 -8.92 8.11
N LYS A 324 -2.43 -7.81 8.82
CA LYS A 324 -3.49 -6.87 9.23
C LYS A 324 -4.17 -6.23 8.01
N THR A 325 -3.41 -5.88 6.98
CA THR A 325 -3.93 -5.31 5.73
C THR A 325 -4.82 -6.31 5.01
N LEU A 326 -4.38 -7.57 4.87
CA LEU A 326 -5.15 -8.64 4.23
C LEU A 326 -6.53 -8.84 4.87
N LEU A 327 -6.63 -8.73 6.20
CA LEU A 327 -7.91 -8.86 6.92
C LEU A 327 -8.90 -7.74 6.58
N THR A 328 -8.43 -6.58 6.12
CA THR A 328 -9.27 -5.43 5.78
C THR A 328 -9.51 -5.27 4.27
N LEU A 329 -8.84 -6.06 3.43
CA LEU A 329 -9.08 -6.03 1.99
C LEU A 329 -10.44 -6.62 1.62
N SER A 330 -11.24 -5.83 0.92
CA SER A 330 -12.51 -6.28 0.38
C SER A 330 -12.34 -7.34 -0.71
N PRO A 331 -13.19 -8.38 -0.73
CA PRO A 331 -13.25 -9.33 -1.83
C PRO A 331 -13.75 -8.66 -3.11
N SER A 332 -13.58 -9.35 -4.25
CA SER A 332 -14.05 -8.84 -5.54
C SER A 332 -15.57 -8.66 -5.56
N ILE A 333 -16.04 -7.70 -6.37
CA ILE A 333 -17.48 -7.43 -6.55
C ILE A 333 -18.26 -8.68 -6.99
N ASP A 334 -17.64 -9.56 -7.78
CA ASP A 334 -18.30 -10.78 -8.25
C ASP A 334 -18.53 -11.77 -7.11
N ILE A 335 -17.56 -11.89 -6.19
CA ILE A 335 -17.69 -12.68 -4.95
C ILE A 335 -18.82 -12.11 -4.07
N ILE A 336 -18.84 -10.80 -3.86
CA ILE A 336 -19.89 -10.13 -3.05
C ILE A 336 -21.27 -10.38 -3.66
N LYS A 337 -21.42 -10.22 -4.98
CA LYS A 337 -22.69 -10.49 -5.67
C LYS A 337 -23.11 -11.95 -5.55
N ASN A 338 -22.17 -12.88 -5.70
CA ASN A 338 -22.45 -14.30 -5.58
C ASN A 338 -22.91 -14.66 -4.16
N PHE A 339 -22.21 -14.18 -3.14
CA PHE A 339 -22.56 -14.32 -1.73
C PHE A 339 -23.99 -13.85 -1.44
N ILE A 340 -24.37 -12.66 -1.97
CA ILE A 340 -25.71 -12.11 -1.80
C ILE A 340 -26.76 -12.94 -2.54
N SER A 341 -26.48 -13.36 -3.79
CA SER A 341 -27.42 -14.12 -4.61
C SER A 341 -27.69 -15.52 -4.07
N CYS A 342 -26.66 -16.17 -3.52
CA CYS A 342 -26.75 -17.49 -2.90
C CYS A 342 -27.32 -17.45 -1.48
N LYS A 343 -27.58 -16.27 -0.94
CA LYS A 343 -28.05 -16.05 0.44
C LYS A 343 -27.12 -16.67 1.49
N SER A 344 -25.81 -16.65 1.25
CA SER A 344 -24.82 -17.26 2.13
C SER A 344 -24.86 -16.69 3.56
N TYR A 345 -25.26 -15.42 3.71
CA TYR A 345 -25.47 -14.76 5.01
C TYR A 345 -26.54 -15.43 5.88
N ALA A 346 -27.56 -16.06 5.31
CA ALA A 346 -28.70 -16.60 6.07
C ALA A 346 -28.34 -17.76 7.01
N HIS A 347 -27.17 -18.37 6.83
CA HIS A 347 -26.69 -19.49 7.64
C HIS A 347 -25.56 -19.12 8.60
N LEU A 348 -25.15 -17.84 8.64
CA LEU A 348 -24.08 -17.35 9.48
C LEU A 348 -24.63 -16.79 10.79
N THR A 349 -23.83 -16.87 11.86
CA THR A 349 -24.02 -15.98 13.01
C THR A 349 -23.45 -14.59 12.69
N THR A 350 -23.84 -13.57 13.44
CA THR A 350 -23.31 -12.20 13.24
C THR A 350 -21.79 -12.15 13.38
N GLU A 351 -21.20 -12.90 14.31
CA GLU A 351 -19.74 -12.99 14.49
C GLU A 351 -19.04 -13.54 13.25
N GLN A 352 -19.56 -14.65 12.70
CA GLN A 352 -18.99 -15.29 11.51
C GLN A 352 -19.12 -14.41 10.26
N PHE A 353 -20.18 -13.62 10.18
CA PHE A 353 -20.35 -12.67 9.10
C PHE A 353 -19.39 -11.48 9.24
N CYS A 354 -19.23 -10.93 10.45
CA CYS A 354 -18.30 -9.83 10.70
C CYS A 354 -16.83 -10.23 10.51
N SER A 355 -16.48 -11.48 10.81
CA SER A 355 -15.13 -12.02 10.58
C SER A 355 -14.85 -12.38 9.13
N GLY A 356 -15.87 -12.43 8.27
CA GLY A 356 -15.74 -12.81 6.86
C GLY A 356 -15.45 -14.31 6.67
N GLU A 357 -16.04 -15.18 7.49
CA GLU A 357 -15.80 -16.63 7.45
C GLU A 357 -16.05 -17.26 6.07
N VAL A 358 -17.06 -16.75 5.34
CA VAL A 358 -17.39 -17.21 3.99
C VAL A 358 -16.94 -16.19 2.97
N ASP A 359 -16.03 -16.63 2.08
CA ASP A 359 -15.49 -15.86 0.96
C ASP A 359 -14.89 -14.49 1.34
N SER A 360 -14.55 -14.28 2.62
CA SER A 360 -14.07 -13.00 3.17
C SER A 360 -15.05 -11.84 2.99
N VAL A 361 -16.35 -12.13 2.81
CA VAL A 361 -17.39 -11.10 2.69
C VAL A 361 -17.82 -10.64 4.08
N THR A 362 -17.63 -9.36 4.36
CA THR A 362 -18.00 -8.69 5.62
C THR A 362 -19.06 -7.61 5.39
N PRO A 363 -19.76 -7.14 6.45
CA PRO A 363 -20.64 -5.98 6.34
C PRO A 363 -19.94 -4.74 5.74
N SER A 364 -18.68 -4.46 6.11
CA SER A 364 -17.88 -3.37 5.55
C SER A 364 -17.69 -3.52 4.03
N SER A 365 -17.44 -4.73 3.53
CA SER A 365 -17.31 -4.97 2.09
C SER A 365 -18.62 -4.71 1.31
N ILE A 366 -19.77 -4.99 1.94
CA ILE A 366 -21.10 -4.71 1.36
C ILE A 366 -21.37 -3.21 1.33
N VAL A 367 -21.04 -2.50 2.42
CA VAL A 367 -21.10 -1.04 2.50
C VAL A 367 -20.25 -0.41 1.40
N GLU A 368 -18.99 -0.84 1.25
CA GLU A 368 -18.09 -0.34 0.21
C GLU A 368 -18.66 -0.62 -1.20
N ALA A 369 -19.16 -1.83 -1.45
CA ALA A 369 -19.76 -2.20 -2.72
C ALA A 369 -21.01 -1.36 -3.06
N TYR A 370 -21.82 -1.01 -2.06
CA TYR A 370 -22.98 -0.14 -2.23
C TYR A 370 -22.55 1.31 -2.50
N ILE A 371 -21.56 1.83 -1.77
CA ILE A 371 -21.05 3.19 -1.98
C ILE A 371 -20.43 3.33 -3.38
N LYS A 372 -19.72 2.29 -3.85
CA LYS A 372 -19.21 2.19 -5.23
C LYS A 372 -20.30 1.93 -6.27
N ARG A 373 -21.58 1.87 -5.88
CA ARG A 373 -22.76 1.63 -6.74
C ARG A 373 -22.70 0.32 -7.52
N LYS A 374 -22.07 -0.70 -6.95
CA LYS A 374 -21.93 -2.03 -7.57
C LYS A 374 -23.03 -3.00 -7.18
N ILE A 375 -23.79 -2.69 -6.13
CA ILE A 375 -24.97 -3.41 -5.64
C ILE A 375 -26.11 -2.42 -5.33
N LYS A 376 -27.34 -2.91 -5.14
CA LYS A 376 -28.52 -2.08 -4.86
C LYS A 376 -28.81 -2.01 -3.36
N LEU A 377 -29.61 -1.03 -2.92
CA LEU A 377 -30.03 -0.92 -1.51
C LEU A 377 -30.77 -2.17 -1.03
N SER A 378 -31.61 -2.76 -1.89
CA SER A 378 -32.30 -4.03 -1.60
C SER A 378 -31.36 -5.20 -1.33
N ASP A 379 -30.13 -5.16 -1.86
CA ASP A 379 -29.12 -6.19 -1.63
C ASP A 379 -28.44 -5.98 -0.26
N VAL A 380 -28.26 -4.72 0.14
CA VAL A 380 -27.79 -4.32 1.49
C VAL A 380 -28.81 -4.72 2.55
N GLU A 381 -30.08 -4.36 2.35
CA GLU A 381 -31.19 -4.71 3.26
C GLU A 381 -31.25 -6.23 3.49
N ARG A 382 -31.36 -7.01 2.40
CA ARG A 382 -31.51 -8.47 2.48
C ARG A 382 -30.33 -9.16 3.17
N SER A 383 -29.11 -8.62 3.02
CA SER A 383 -27.91 -9.24 3.60
C SER A 383 -27.68 -8.87 5.06
N LEU A 384 -28.20 -7.73 5.53
CA LEU A 384 -27.91 -7.20 6.86
C LEU A 384 -29.10 -7.22 7.82
N GLU A 385 -30.34 -7.37 7.35
CA GLU A 385 -31.56 -7.32 8.18
C GLU A 385 -31.50 -8.26 9.40
N GLY A 386 -30.99 -9.48 9.23
CA GLY A 386 -30.90 -10.49 10.30
C GLY A 386 -29.72 -10.31 11.26
N HIS A 387 -28.82 -9.38 10.99
CA HIS A 387 -27.57 -9.19 11.76
C HIS A 387 -27.45 -7.81 12.41
N ILE A 388 -28.27 -6.85 11.97
CA ILE A 388 -28.12 -5.43 12.32
C ILE A 388 -28.17 -5.15 13.83
N GLU A 389 -29.02 -5.85 14.57
CA GLU A 389 -29.16 -5.65 16.02
C GLU A 389 -27.84 -5.96 16.75
N ASN A 390 -27.24 -7.11 16.47
CA ASN A 390 -25.97 -7.52 17.08
C ASN A 390 -24.80 -6.65 16.61
N ILE A 391 -24.77 -6.27 15.32
CA ILE A 391 -23.78 -5.33 14.78
C ILE A 391 -23.79 -4.00 15.54
N THR A 392 -24.98 -3.53 15.92
CA THR A 392 -25.14 -2.23 16.59
C THR A 392 -24.76 -2.29 18.07
N ILE A 393 -24.99 -3.44 18.72
CA ILE A 393 -24.70 -3.65 20.14
C ILE A 393 -23.19 -3.83 20.37
N ASP A 394 -22.50 -4.57 19.51
CA ASP A 394 -21.05 -4.83 19.63
C ASP A 394 -20.24 -4.01 18.62
N LYS A 395 -19.95 -2.75 18.97
CA LYS A 395 -19.08 -1.85 18.21
C LYS A 395 -17.62 -2.31 18.13
N ALA A 396 -17.21 -3.38 18.81
CA ALA A 396 -15.88 -3.96 18.61
C ALA A 396 -15.82 -4.86 17.37
N MET A 397 -16.97 -5.34 16.87
CA MET A 397 -17.03 -6.24 15.69
C MET A 397 -16.86 -5.50 14.35
N LEU A 398 -17.17 -4.19 14.30
CA LEU A 398 -17.04 -3.33 13.13
C LEU A 398 -16.53 -1.96 13.57
N GLY A 399 -15.77 -1.26 12.71
CA GLY A 399 -15.44 0.15 12.97
C GLY A 399 -16.73 0.98 13.15
N ALA A 400 -16.74 1.95 14.07
CA ALA A 400 -17.97 2.70 14.38
C ALA A 400 -18.50 3.45 13.14
N GLY A 401 -17.62 3.88 12.23
CA GLY A 401 -17.96 4.44 10.92
C GLY A 401 -18.86 3.54 10.05
N ASP A 402 -18.54 2.25 9.95
CA ASP A 402 -19.28 1.31 9.08
C ASP A 402 -20.69 1.04 9.63
N SER A 403 -20.80 0.90 10.95
CA SER A 403 -22.10 0.71 11.61
C SER A 403 -23.07 1.88 11.34
N ILE A 404 -22.56 3.11 11.34
CA ILE A 404 -23.34 4.33 11.05
C ILE A 404 -23.78 4.34 9.58
N TYR A 405 -22.90 4.01 8.63
CA TYR A 405 -23.28 3.93 7.22
C TYR A 405 -24.38 2.90 6.98
N ILE A 406 -24.28 1.71 7.57
CA ILE A 406 -25.31 0.67 7.47
C ILE A 406 -26.64 1.22 7.97
N MET A 407 -26.68 1.80 9.17
CA MET A 407 -27.91 2.36 9.73
C MET A 407 -28.49 3.48 8.85
N ILE A 408 -27.65 4.36 8.29
CA ILE A 408 -28.10 5.43 7.39
C ILE A 408 -28.79 4.85 6.15
N PHE A 409 -28.22 3.79 5.56
CA PHE A 409 -28.81 3.14 4.40
C PHE A 409 -30.13 2.44 4.74
N LEU A 410 -30.16 1.71 5.85
CA LEU A 410 -31.32 0.96 6.30
C LEU A 410 -32.45 1.85 6.86
N ALA A 411 -32.18 3.10 7.20
CA ALA A 411 -33.22 4.04 7.60
C ALA A 411 -34.23 4.37 6.48
N ASP A 412 -33.84 4.23 5.21
CA ASP A 412 -34.68 4.53 4.03
C ASP A 412 -35.34 3.29 3.39
N VAL A 413 -35.22 2.11 4.01
CA VAL A 413 -35.83 0.87 3.48
C VAL A 413 -37.35 0.81 3.71
N GLU A 414 -38.03 -0.04 2.94
CA GLU A 414 -39.49 -0.17 3.00
C GLU A 414 -39.97 -0.90 4.27
N ASN A 415 -39.14 -1.76 4.88
CA ASN A 415 -39.46 -2.45 6.12
C ASN A 415 -39.57 -1.44 7.29
N PRO A 416 -40.78 -1.21 7.85
CA PRO A 416 -40.99 -0.16 8.86
C PRO A 416 -40.27 -0.43 10.18
N GLU A 417 -40.20 -1.70 10.61
CA GLU A 417 -39.58 -2.08 11.90
C GLU A 417 -38.06 -1.87 11.84
N LEU A 418 -37.44 -2.33 10.74
CA LEU A 418 -36.01 -2.16 10.51
C LEU A 418 -35.65 -0.67 10.34
N SER A 419 -36.44 0.06 9.57
CA SER A 419 -36.27 1.50 9.38
C SER A 419 -36.33 2.25 10.71
N GLU A 420 -37.33 1.99 11.55
CA GLU A 420 -37.50 2.62 12.86
C GLU A 420 -36.34 2.29 13.82
N PHE A 421 -35.90 1.03 13.81
CA PHE A 421 -34.74 0.59 14.59
C PHE A 421 -33.48 1.38 14.23
N CYS A 422 -33.17 1.52 12.94
CA CYS A 422 -31.98 2.24 12.48
C CYS A 422 -32.05 3.73 12.82
N LYS A 423 -33.22 4.37 12.62
CA LYS A 423 -33.42 5.80 12.95
C LYS A 423 -33.21 6.08 14.44
N THR A 424 -33.77 5.22 15.30
CA THR A 424 -33.62 5.32 16.76
C THR A 424 -32.16 5.15 17.18
N ASN A 425 -31.42 4.20 16.59
CA ASN A 425 -30.02 3.97 16.94
C ASN A 425 -29.08 5.06 16.41
N ILE A 426 -29.41 5.71 15.28
CA ILE A 426 -28.72 6.91 14.82
C ILE A 426 -28.88 8.04 15.84
N GLN A 427 -30.10 8.28 16.34
CA GLN A 427 -30.34 9.29 17.38
C GLN A 427 -29.55 8.99 18.66
N LYS A 428 -29.60 7.74 19.16
CA LYS A 428 -28.81 7.33 20.33
C LYS A 428 -27.31 7.55 20.11
N SER A 429 -26.81 7.23 18.91
CA SER A 429 -25.40 7.42 18.57
C SER A 429 -25.01 8.90 18.55
N TYR A 430 -25.90 9.76 18.05
CA TYR A 430 -25.74 11.21 18.06
C TYR A 430 -25.72 11.78 19.48
N ASP A 431 -26.74 11.47 20.29
CA ASP A 431 -26.88 11.96 21.65
C ASP A 431 -25.70 11.53 22.54
N GLY A 432 -25.25 10.28 22.36
CA GLY A 432 -24.10 9.73 23.07
C GLY A 432 -22.73 10.11 22.51
N ARG A 433 -22.66 10.83 21.37
CA ARG A 433 -21.41 11.12 20.63
C ARG A 433 -20.55 9.88 20.39
N THR A 434 -21.16 8.78 19.97
CA THR A 434 -20.50 7.47 19.83
C THR A 434 -20.17 7.11 18.38
N PHE A 435 -19.89 8.13 17.55
CA PHE A 435 -19.50 8.01 16.14
C PHE A 435 -18.05 8.51 15.95
N ASP A 436 -17.33 7.96 14.96
CA ASP A 436 -15.89 8.24 14.75
C ASP A 436 -15.62 9.60 14.11
N GLY A 437 -16.60 10.15 13.38
CA GLY A 437 -16.45 11.44 12.71
C GLY A 437 -16.41 12.63 13.66
N SER A 438 -15.79 13.73 13.23
CA SER A 438 -15.82 15.00 13.98
C SER A 438 -17.24 15.55 14.11
N ASN A 439 -18.07 15.31 13.09
CA ASN A 439 -19.45 15.72 13.03
C ASN A 439 -20.28 14.66 12.31
N ILE A 440 -21.46 14.34 12.83
CA ILE A 440 -22.36 13.36 12.19
C ILE A 440 -22.80 13.78 10.78
N LYS A 441 -22.76 15.08 10.47
CA LYS A 441 -23.05 15.63 9.15
C LYS A 441 -22.01 15.23 8.10
N ASP A 442 -20.80 14.87 8.52
CA ASP A 442 -19.72 14.47 7.62
C ASP A 442 -20.07 13.17 6.88
N TYR A 443 -20.80 12.26 7.54
CA TYR A 443 -21.35 11.05 6.89
C TYR A 443 -22.30 11.40 5.74
N LEU A 444 -23.17 12.40 5.90
CA LEU A 444 -24.06 12.86 4.83
C LEU A 444 -23.26 13.44 3.67
N ARG A 445 -22.27 14.31 3.95
CA ARG A 445 -21.43 14.93 2.91
C ARG A 445 -20.60 13.90 2.16
N PHE A 446 -20.11 12.89 2.87
CA PHE A 446 -19.44 11.76 2.28
C PHE A 446 -20.35 11.02 1.29
N LEU A 447 -21.55 10.64 1.70
CA LEU A 447 -22.49 9.95 0.82
C LEU A 447 -22.91 10.81 -0.38
N GLU A 448 -23.18 12.10 -0.17
CA GLU A 448 -23.51 13.04 -1.25
C GLU A 448 -22.39 13.18 -2.27
N PHE A 449 -21.13 13.12 -1.84
CA PHE A 449 -19.97 13.12 -2.74
C PHE A 449 -19.93 11.88 -3.66
N TYR A 450 -20.44 10.73 -3.20
CA TYR A 450 -20.65 9.52 -4.02
C TYR A 450 -22.04 9.49 -4.70
N ASP A 451 -22.70 10.65 -4.79
CA ASP A 451 -24.04 10.84 -5.32
C ASP A 451 -25.14 10.03 -4.60
N ILE A 452 -24.89 9.55 -3.38
CA ILE A 452 -25.87 8.83 -2.56
C ILE A 452 -26.64 9.85 -1.71
N LYS A 453 -27.97 9.84 -1.81
CA LYS A 453 -28.84 10.83 -1.18
C LYS A 453 -29.79 10.14 -0.20
N PRO A 454 -29.35 9.83 1.04
CA PRO A 454 -30.23 9.25 2.05
C PRO A 454 -31.27 10.29 2.45
N ARG A 455 -32.55 10.02 2.14
CA ARG A 455 -33.65 10.98 2.26
C ARG A 455 -33.92 11.30 3.72
N TRP A 456 -34.18 10.27 4.52
CA TRP A 456 -34.49 10.46 5.93
C TRP A 456 -33.33 11.12 6.68
N PHE A 457 -32.08 10.65 6.48
CA PHE A 457 -30.94 11.18 7.22
C PHE A 457 -30.68 12.66 6.91
N ARG A 458 -30.88 13.06 5.64
CA ARG A 458 -30.82 14.46 5.23
C ARG A 458 -31.92 15.29 5.89
N GLU A 459 -33.17 14.80 5.88
CA GLU A 459 -34.31 15.47 6.51
C GLU A 459 -34.11 15.61 8.02
N TRP A 460 -33.60 14.58 8.69
CA TRP A 460 -33.27 14.58 10.11
C TRP A 460 -32.19 15.63 10.43
N ILE A 461 -31.11 15.69 9.63
CA ILE A 461 -30.07 16.72 9.79
C ILE A 461 -30.64 18.15 9.61
N VAL A 462 -31.47 18.36 8.57
CA VAL A 462 -32.10 19.67 8.29
C VAL A 462 -33.11 20.05 9.37
N GLY A 463 -33.84 19.05 9.90
CA GLY A 463 -34.84 19.20 10.94
C GLY A 463 -34.29 19.43 12.34
N GLY A 464 -32.97 19.55 12.51
CA GLY A 464 -32.33 19.85 13.79
C GLY A 464 -31.72 18.66 14.51
N MET A 465 -31.68 17.47 13.89
CA MET A 465 -31.12 16.23 14.47
C MET A 465 -31.87 15.76 15.72
N GLU A 466 -33.18 15.98 15.73
CA GLU A 466 -34.10 15.46 16.75
C GLU A 466 -34.99 14.38 16.12
N TYR A 467 -34.96 13.18 16.71
CA TYR A 467 -35.80 12.05 16.35
C TYR A 467 -36.43 11.49 17.61
N GLY A 468 -37.76 11.53 17.70
CA GLY A 468 -38.49 10.94 18.82
C GLY A 468 -38.37 11.73 20.13
N LEU A 469 -39.00 12.90 20.18
CA LEU A 469 -39.79 13.35 21.33
C LEU A 469 -41.08 13.90 20.72
N ASP A 470 -42.24 13.59 21.32
CA ASP A 470 -43.53 14.15 20.95
C ASP A 470 -43.37 15.62 20.57
N LYS A 471 -43.61 15.99 19.30
CA LYS A 471 -43.84 17.40 18.98
C LYS A 471 -45.15 17.78 19.67
N PRO A 472 -45.16 18.63 20.70
CA PRO A 472 -46.41 19.29 21.05
C PRO A 472 -46.74 20.18 19.86
N GLY A 473 -47.92 20.02 19.29
CA GLY A 473 -48.37 20.87 18.21
C GLY A 473 -48.23 22.35 18.59
N THR A 474 -47.59 23.11 17.72
CA THR A 474 -47.85 24.54 17.51
C THR A 474 -47.71 24.84 16.05
#